data_AF-A0AA89Q595-F1
#
_entry.id   AF-A0AA89Q595-F1
#
_cell.length_a   1.000
_cell.length_b   1.000
_cell.length_c   1.000
_cell.angle_alpha   90.00
_cell.angle_beta   90.00
_cell.angle_gamma   90.00
#
_symmetry.space_group_name_H-M   'P 1'
#
loop_
_entity.id
_entity.type
_entity.pdbx_description
1 polymer ?
#
loop_
_entity_poly.entity_id
_entity_poly.type
_entity_poly.pdbx_seq_one_letter_code
_entity_poly.pdbx_strand_id
1 'polypeptide(L)'
;MTVSELTELDRSRTRADLLWELFRHAEAEVTSAIGWYLARRRGPSLWSRSLRALATLLGIVGTITPLVHAAAPTAVQPEWGFVFLAGGAGCVLFDRIFGFSASWTRYIRAEMALQQILKKAQSDWAQAFLRTTDSPSDKEQAALLGVIERLRTDAQRIIEDEGTAWVGYLADGVEELTRSTTTAGGQRPHTAGLFRLDRTPGRDRGGEVPVPRSRDTAM
;
A
#
# COMPACT_ATOMS: atom_id res chain seq x y z
N MET A 1 -23.56 -16.62 -17.27
CA MET A 1 -24.48 -17.35 -18.15
C MET A 1 -25.46 -18.05 -17.23
N THR A 2 -26.74 -17.76 -17.35
CA THR A 2 -27.75 -18.36 -16.45
C THR A 2 -28.22 -19.69 -17.01
N VAL A 3 -28.72 -20.58 -16.14
CA VAL A 3 -29.29 -21.87 -16.55
C VAL A 3 -30.45 -21.69 -17.54
N SER A 4 -31.17 -20.56 -17.46
CA SER A 4 -32.23 -20.19 -18.39
C SER A 4 -31.70 -19.97 -19.82
N GLU A 5 -30.55 -19.33 -19.99
CA GLU A 5 -29.92 -19.12 -21.31
C GLU A 5 -29.39 -20.44 -21.93
N LEU A 6 -29.02 -21.42 -21.10
CA LEU A 6 -28.69 -22.77 -21.56
C LEU A 6 -29.91 -23.54 -22.09
N THR A 7 -31.11 -23.16 -21.66
CA THR A 7 -32.35 -23.81 -22.08
C THR A 7 -32.88 -23.25 -23.40
N GLU A 8 -32.55 -21.99 -23.71
CA GLU A 8 -32.85 -21.35 -25.00
C GLU A 8 -31.84 -21.69 -26.10
N LEU A 9 -30.69 -22.28 -25.75
CA LEU A 9 -29.74 -22.80 -26.71
C LEU A 9 -30.36 -23.99 -27.47
N ASP A 10 -30.55 -23.77 -28.77
CA ASP A 10 -31.15 -24.71 -29.72
C ASP A 10 -30.62 -26.14 -29.54
N ARG A 11 -31.53 -27.13 -29.44
CA ARG A 11 -31.21 -28.57 -29.32
C ARG A 11 -30.35 -29.11 -30.47
N SER A 12 -30.18 -28.33 -31.54
CA SER A 12 -29.35 -28.66 -32.71
C SER A 12 -27.85 -28.47 -32.48
N ARG A 13 -27.42 -27.72 -31.45
CA ARG A 13 -25.99 -27.47 -31.19
C ARG A 13 -25.30 -28.70 -30.65
N THR A 14 -24.07 -28.95 -31.12
CA THR A 14 -23.27 -30.05 -30.61
C THR A 14 -22.81 -29.76 -29.18
N ARG A 15 -22.50 -30.82 -28.42
CA ARG A 15 -21.96 -30.66 -27.07
C ARG A 15 -20.64 -29.86 -27.06
N ALA A 16 -19.84 -29.97 -28.13
CA ALA A 16 -18.62 -29.18 -28.29
C ALA A 16 -18.92 -27.68 -28.38
N ASP A 17 -19.97 -27.28 -29.11
CA ASP A 17 -20.38 -25.86 -29.23
C ASP A 17 -20.82 -25.28 -27.87
N LEU A 18 -21.54 -26.08 -27.07
CA LEU A 18 -21.96 -25.66 -25.72
C LEU A 18 -20.76 -25.48 -24.79
N LEU A 19 -19.79 -26.40 -24.83
CA LEU A 19 -18.56 -26.31 -24.05
C LEU A 19 -17.73 -25.09 -24.46
N TRP A 20 -17.62 -24.81 -25.76
CA TRP A 20 -16.96 -23.62 -26.29
C TRP A 20 -17.61 -22.33 -25.79
N GLU A 21 -18.95 -22.25 -25.83
CA GLU A 21 -19.70 -21.10 -25.35
C GLU A 21 -19.49 -20.87 -23.86
N LEU A 22 -19.50 -21.94 -23.05
CA LEU A 22 -19.25 -21.86 -21.62
C LEU A 22 -17.84 -21.34 -21.30
N PHE A 23 -16.83 -21.81 -22.04
CA PHE A 23 -15.47 -21.31 -21.88
C PHE A 23 -15.36 -19.85 -22.28
N ARG A 24 -15.93 -19.46 -23.43
CA ARG A 24 -15.95 -18.06 -23.88
C ARG A 24 -16.63 -17.15 -22.87
N HIS A 25 -17.70 -17.62 -22.24
CA HIS A 25 -18.38 -16.86 -21.21
C HIS A 25 -17.50 -16.68 -19.96
N ALA A 26 -16.85 -17.74 -19.49
CA ALA A 26 -15.93 -17.65 -18.35
C ALA A 26 -14.71 -16.76 -18.66
N GLU A 27 -14.18 -16.84 -19.87
CA GLU A 27 -13.12 -15.95 -20.36
C GLU A 27 -13.57 -14.49 -20.38
N ALA A 28 -14.79 -14.20 -20.84
CA ALA A 28 -15.35 -12.84 -20.85
C ALA A 28 -15.56 -12.30 -19.43
N GLU A 29 -16.02 -13.12 -18.48
CA GLU A 29 -16.16 -12.75 -17.06
C GLU A 29 -14.80 -12.31 -16.48
N VAL A 30 -13.75 -13.12 -16.67
CA VAL A 30 -12.41 -12.81 -16.16
C VAL A 30 -11.78 -11.62 -16.89
N THR A 31 -11.97 -11.51 -18.20
CA THR A 31 -11.47 -10.38 -19.00
C THR A 31 -12.12 -9.07 -18.59
N SER A 32 -13.43 -9.09 -18.32
CA SER A 32 -14.16 -7.93 -17.78
C SER A 32 -13.62 -7.52 -16.41
N ALA A 33 -13.35 -8.48 -15.53
CA ALA A 33 -12.73 -8.21 -14.23
C ALA A 33 -11.34 -7.56 -14.40
N ILE A 34 -10.48 -8.09 -15.27
CA ILE A 34 -9.16 -7.49 -15.60
C ILE A 34 -9.34 -6.04 -16.08
N GLY A 35 -10.28 -5.79 -16.99
CA GLY A 35 -10.60 -4.46 -17.50
C GLY A 35 -11.04 -3.49 -16.40
N TRP A 36 -11.85 -3.97 -15.46
CA TRP A 36 -12.27 -3.19 -14.29
C TRP A 36 -11.06 -2.78 -13.42
N TYR A 37 -10.16 -3.72 -13.10
CA TYR A 37 -8.95 -3.43 -12.33
C TYR A 37 -8.01 -2.43 -13.06
N LEU A 38 -7.85 -2.58 -14.38
CA LEU A 38 -7.09 -1.66 -15.22
C LEU A 38 -7.63 -0.23 -15.20
N ALA A 39 -8.96 -0.08 -15.32
CA ALA A 39 -9.63 1.22 -15.26
C ALA A 39 -9.51 1.85 -13.88
N ARG A 40 -9.73 1.05 -12.81
CA ARG A 40 -9.72 1.51 -11.41
C ARG A 40 -8.34 1.98 -10.95
N ARG A 41 -7.26 1.43 -11.51
CA ARG A 41 -5.86 1.80 -11.19
C ARG A 41 -5.51 3.27 -11.48
N ARG A 42 -6.10 3.89 -12.51
CA ARG A 42 -5.66 5.23 -12.98
C ARG A 42 -5.91 6.35 -11.96
N GLY A 43 -7.06 6.34 -11.29
CA GLY A 43 -7.43 7.39 -10.33
C GLY A 43 -6.48 7.49 -9.11
N PRO A 44 -6.29 6.41 -8.34
CA PRO A 44 -5.46 6.43 -7.12
C PRO A 44 -4.00 6.81 -7.39
N SER A 45 -3.45 6.39 -8.54
CA SER A 45 -2.05 6.70 -8.90
C SER A 45 -1.80 8.20 -9.10
N LEU A 46 -2.77 8.91 -9.69
CA LEU A 46 -2.70 10.35 -9.90
C LEU A 46 -2.85 11.11 -8.57
N TRP A 47 -3.79 10.69 -7.72
CA TRP A 47 -3.99 11.30 -6.40
C TRP A 47 -2.77 11.16 -5.50
N SER A 48 -2.18 9.96 -5.42
CA SER A 48 -0.99 9.76 -4.59
C SER A 48 0.21 10.57 -5.08
N ARG A 49 0.41 10.66 -6.40
CA ARG A 49 1.50 11.45 -6.98
C ARG A 49 1.31 12.95 -6.74
N SER A 50 0.07 13.45 -6.84
CA SER A 50 -0.26 14.84 -6.53
C SER A 50 -0.08 15.16 -5.04
N LEU A 51 -0.52 14.28 -4.14
CA LEU A 51 -0.34 14.45 -2.68
C LEU A 51 1.13 14.46 -2.29
N ARG A 52 1.95 13.57 -2.87
CA ARG A 52 3.40 13.56 -2.64
C ARG A 52 4.08 14.82 -3.17
N ALA A 53 3.73 15.26 -4.37
CA ALA A 53 4.26 16.50 -4.93
C ALA A 53 3.89 17.71 -4.08
N LEU A 54 2.63 17.77 -3.61
CA LEU A 54 2.15 18.83 -2.74
C LEU A 54 2.86 18.79 -1.38
N ALA A 55 3.00 17.62 -0.76
CA ALA A 55 3.72 17.48 0.51
C ALA A 55 5.19 17.90 0.40
N THR A 56 5.88 17.51 -0.68
CA THR A 56 7.27 17.94 -0.93
C THR A 56 7.35 19.45 -1.14
N LEU A 57 6.44 20.04 -1.92
CA LEU A 57 6.41 21.48 -2.14
C LEU A 57 6.19 22.24 -0.83
N LEU A 58 5.22 21.81 -0.02
CA LEU A 58 4.93 22.42 1.29
C LEU A 58 6.11 22.24 2.26
N GLY A 59 6.79 21.10 2.24
CA GLY A 59 8.01 20.88 3.03
C GLY A 59 9.14 21.82 2.64
N ILE A 60 9.37 22.00 1.33
CA ILE A 60 10.39 22.93 0.80
C ILE A 60 10.03 24.37 1.17
N VAL A 61 8.79 24.80 0.94
CA VAL A 61 8.35 26.16 1.29
C VAL A 61 8.42 26.39 2.80
N GLY A 62 7.98 25.42 3.60
CA GLY A 62 8.01 25.50 5.05
C GLY A 62 9.41 25.61 5.64
N THR A 63 10.39 24.89 5.06
CA THR A 63 11.80 24.95 5.48
C THR A 63 12.52 26.21 4.99
N ILE A 64 12.16 26.75 3.83
CA ILE A 64 12.76 27.97 3.27
C ILE A 64 12.20 29.25 3.91
N THR A 65 10.94 29.24 4.37
CA THR A 65 10.26 30.39 5.02
C THR A 65 11.10 31.09 6.12
N PRO A 66 11.68 30.39 7.11
CA PRO A 66 12.51 31.03 8.14
C PRO A 66 13.79 31.66 7.56
N LEU A 67 14.34 31.11 6.48
CA LEU A 67 15.53 31.64 5.79
C LEU A 67 15.19 32.93 5.03
N VAL A 68 14.02 32.99 4.39
CA VAL A 68 13.52 34.19 3.70
C VAL A 68 13.18 35.28 4.71
N HIS A 69 12.59 34.94 5.85
CA HIS A 69 12.35 35.90 6.92
C HIS A 69 13.66 36.51 7.45
N ALA A 70 14.72 35.70 7.59
CA ALA A 70 16.04 36.20 8.00
C ALA A 70 16.67 37.16 6.98
N ALA A 71 16.40 36.99 5.68
CA ALA A 71 16.91 37.88 4.62
C ALA A 71 16.00 39.09 4.35
N ALA A 72 14.70 38.96 4.56
CA ALA A 72 13.68 39.97 4.29
C ALA A 72 12.53 39.89 5.33
N PRO A 73 12.68 40.55 6.49
CA PRO A 73 11.75 40.40 7.63
C PRO A 73 10.31 40.83 7.35
N THR A 74 10.10 41.72 6.38
CA THR A 74 8.79 42.25 5.98
C THR A 74 8.08 41.41 4.93
N ALA A 75 8.77 40.45 4.29
CA ALA A 75 8.22 39.69 3.18
C ALA A 75 7.31 38.54 3.63
N VAL A 76 7.71 37.80 4.67
CA VAL A 76 6.97 36.63 5.17
C VAL A 76 7.17 36.51 6.68
N GLN A 77 6.08 36.28 7.44
CA GLN A 77 6.19 35.97 8.86
C GLN A 77 6.69 34.52 9.03
N PRO A 78 7.61 34.24 9.96
CA PRO A 78 8.25 32.93 10.10
C PRO A 78 7.25 31.83 10.50
N GLU A 79 6.13 32.22 11.10
CA GLU A 79 5.07 31.35 11.63
C GLU A 79 4.34 30.57 10.52
N TRP A 80 4.26 31.14 9.31
CA TRP A 80 3.72 30.46 8.14
C TRP A 80 4.55 29.24 7.73
N GLY A 81 5.85 29.20 8.08
CA GLY A 81 6.70 28.05 7.86
C GLY A 81 6.17 26.80 8.57
N PHE A 82 5.69 26.95 9.80
CA PHE A 82 5.06 25.86 10.55
C PHE A 82 3.71 25.44 9.95
N VAL A 83 2.93 26.38 9.42
CA VAL A 83 1.66 26.08 8.72
C VAL A 83 1.92 25.25 7.46
N PHE A 84 2.93 25.60 6.67
CA PHE A 84 3.32 24.81 5.49
C PHE A 84 3.85 23.43 5.87
N LEU A 85 4.68 23.32 6.90
CA LEU A 85 5.15 22.03 7.40
C LEU A 85 3.99 21.15 7.91
N ALA A 86 3.05 21.73 8.67
CA ALA A 86 1.87 21.03 9.16
C ALA A 86 0.96 20.58 8.01
N GLY A 87 0.76 21.42 7.00
CA GLY A 87 0.02 21.06 5.79
C GLY A 87 0.70 19.93 5.00
N GLY A 88 2.03 19.96 4.88
CA GLY A 88 2.80 18.89 4.24
C GLY A 88 2.69 17.56 4.99
N ALA A 89 2.80 17.59 6.31
CA ALA A 89 2.59 16.42 7.16
C ALA A 89 1.16 15.88 7.05
N GLY A 90 0.16 16.78 7.03
CA GLY A 90 -1.24 16.42 6.81
C GLY A 90 -1.48 15.75 5.46
N CYS A 91 -0.84 16.21 4.38
CA CYS A 91 -0.93 15.58 3.06
C CYS A 91 -0.36 14.15 3.06
N VAL A 92 0.76 13.91 3.76
CA VAL A 92 1.33 12.56 3.90
C VAL A 92 0.42 11.66 4.72
N LEU A 93 -0.14 12.19 5.82
CA LEU A 93 -1.07 11.45 6.65
C LEU A 93 -2.34 11.08 5.88
N PHE A 94 -2.83 12.00 5.06
CA PHE A 94 -3.97 11.79 4.17
C PHE A 94 -3.68 10.71 3.12
N ASP A 95 -2.53 10.75 2.42
CA ASP A 95 -2.14 9.67 1.49
C ASP A 95 -2.10 8.30 2.18
N ARG A 96 -1.67 8.27 3.45
CA ARG A 96 -1.55 7.04 4.25
C ARG A 96 -2.88 6.50 4.75
N ILE A 97 -3.77 7.35 5.28
CA ILE A 97 -5.11 6.96 5.75
C ILE A 97 -5.96 6.46 4.59
N PHE A 98 -5.95 7.17 3.46
CA PHE A 98 -6.75 6.80 2.30
C PHE A 98 -6.10 5.71 1.45
N GLY A 99 -4.82 5.40 1.69
CA GLY A 99 -4.14 4.24 1.12
C GLY A 99 -4.00 4.30 -0.40
N PHE A 100 -4.10 5.47 -1.04
CA PHE A 100 -4.07 5.62 -2.50
C PHE A 100 -2.81 4.98 -3.13
N SER A 101 -1.69 5.07 -2.43
CA SER A 101 -0.41 4.45 -2.80
C SER A 101 -0.34 2.95 -2.55
N ALA A 102 -1.09 2.40 -1.60
CA ALA A 102 -1.19 0.95 -1.38
C ALA A 102 -2.17 0.32 -2.39
N SER A 103 -3.29 0.99 -2.67
CA SER A 103 -4.34 0.48 -3.56
C SER A 103 -3.86 0.25 -4.99
N TRP A 104 -3.02 1.13 -5.56
CA TRP A 104 -2.58 0.95 -6.96
C TRP A 104 -1.72 -0.32 -7.16
N THR A 105 -0.81 -0.61 -6.23
CA THR A 105 0.07 -1.79 -6.29
C THR A 105 -0.75 -3.06 -6.13
N ARG A 106 -1.77 -3.01 -5.27
CA ARG A 106 -2.69 -4.11 -5.02
C ARG A 106 -3.52 -4.44 -6.26
N TYR A 107 -4.08 -3.42 -6.90
CA TYR A 107 -4.78 -3.58 -8.18
C TYR A 107 -3.90 -4.16 -9.28
N ILE A 108 -2.61 -3.81 -9.34
CA ILE A 108 -1.67 -4.41 -10.31
C ILE A 108 -1.42 -5.89 -10.02
N ARG A 109 -1.23 -6.26 -8.75
CA ARG A 109 -1.01 -7.66 -8.39
C ARG A 109 -2.22 -8.51 -8.73
N ALA A 110 -3.43 -8.03 -8.41
CA ALA A 110 -4.67 -8.70 -8.79
C ALA A 110 -4.81 -8.81 -10.32
N GLU A 111 -4.56 -7.72 -11.05
CA GLU A 111 -4.56 -7.71 -12.52
C GLU A 111 -3.60 -8.74 -13.11
N MET A 112 -2.34 -8.76 -12.65
CA MET A 112 -1.31 -9.69 -13.13
C MET A 112 -1.67 -11.14 -12.79
N ALA A 113 -2.20 -11.41 -11.59
CA ALA A 113 -2.63 -12.73 -11.17
C ALA A 113 -3.80 -13.22 -12.05
N LEU A 114 -4.81 -12.37 -12.29
CA LEU A 114 -5.93 -12.67 -13.18
C LEU A 114 -5.46 -12.95 -14.62
N GLN A 115 -4.53 -12.15 -15.15
CA GLN A 115 -3.95 -12.37 -16.47
C GLN A 115 -3.19 -13.70 -16.56
N GLN A 116 -2.47 -14.08 -15.51
CA GLN A 116 -1.73 -15.35 -15.45
C GLN A 116 -2.65 -16.56 -15.47
N ILE A 117 -3.70 -16.56 -14.63
CA ILE A 117 -4.65 -17.67 -14.59
C ILE A 117 -5.46 -17.77 -15.90
N LEU A 118 -5.79 -16.64 -16.52
CA LEU A 118 -6.51 -16.61 -17.79
C LEU A 118 -5.68 -17.24 -18.91
N LYS A 119 -4.42 -16.84 -19.05
CA LYS A 119 -3.48 -17.40 -20.04
C LYS A 119 -3.28 -18.89 -19.84
N LYS A 120 -3.17 -19.33 -18.59
CA LYS A 120 -3.04 -20.75 -18.26
C LYS A 120 -4.30 -21.51 -18.68
N ALA A 121 -5.49 -21.02 -18.34
CA ALA A 121 -6.75 -21.64 -18.71
C ALA A 121 -6.95 -21.71 -20.23
N GLN A 122 -6.58 -20.66 -20.98
CA GLN A 122 -6.59 -20.67 -22.45
C GLN A 122 -5.67 -21.75 -23.03
N SER A 123 -4.46 -21.91 -22.47
CA SER A 123 -3.52 -22.95 -22.88
C SER A 123 -4.07 -24.36 -22.56
N ASP A 124 -4.57 -24.56 -21.33
CA ASP A 124 -5.12 -25.84 -20.89
C ASP A 124 -6.36 -26.22 -21.71
N TRP A 125 -7.22 -25.24 -22.02
CA TRP A 125 -8.38 -25.39 -22.89
C TRP A 125 -7.97 -25.79 -24.30
N ALA A 126 -7.02 -25.09 -24.92
CA ALA A 126 -6.55 -25.41 -26.26
C ALA A 126 -5.97 -26.84 -26.32
N GLN A 127 -5.19 -27.25 -25.32
CA GLN A 127 -4.65 -28.62 -25.25
C GLN A 127 -5.73 -29.68 -25.09
N ALA A 128 -6.76 -29.42 -24.27
CA ALA A 128 -7.87 -30.34 -24.07
C ALA A 128 -8.77 -30.41 -25.31
N PHE A 129 -9.06 -29.27 -25.92
CA PHE A 129 -9.93 -29.16 -27.10
C PHE A 129 -9.31 -29.83 -28.32
N LEU A 130 -8.00 -29.67 -28.56
CA LEU A 130 -7.29 -30.34 -29.65
C LEU A 130 -7.26 -31.88 -29.51
N ARG A 131 -7.43 -32.40 -28.31
CA ARG A 131 -7.51 -33.85 -28.05
C ARG A 131 -8.94 -34.39 -28.16
N THR A 132 -9.92 -33.52 -28.29
CA THR A 132 -11.34 -33.86 -28.26
C THR A 132 -11.83 -34.22 -29.65
N THR A 133 -12.60 -35.30 -29.76
CA THR A 133 -13.21 -35.75 -31.03
C THR A 133 -14.57 -35.07 -31.26
N ASP A 134 -15.07 -35.03 -32.50
CA ASP A 134 -16.38 -34.43 -32.86
C ASP A 134 -17.58 -34.95 -32.04
N SER A 135 -17.48 -36.17 -31.49
CA SER A 135 -18.38 -36.70 -30.46
C SER A 135 -17.60 -36.91 -29.16
N PRO A 136 -17.52 -35.88 -28.29
CA PRO A 136 -16.71 -35.95 -27.10
C PRO A 136 -17.24 -36.98 -26.10
N SER A 137 -16.36 -37.86 -25.64
CA SER A 137 -16.60 -38.77 -24.52
C SER A 137 -16.84 -38.01 -23.22
N ASP A 138 -17.50 -38.63 -22.25
CA ASP A 138 -17.76 -38.02 -20.95
C ASP A 138 -16.47 -37.58 -20.24
N LYS A 139 -15.36 -38.31 -20.46
CA LYS A 139 -14.05 -37.96 -19.92
C LYS A 139 -13.48 -36.68 -20.54
N GLU A 140 -13.63 -36.49 -21.85
CA GLU A 140 -13.18 -35.27 -22.53
C GLU A 140 -14.05 -34.08 -22.13
N GLN A 141 -15.37 -34.28 -22.03
CA GLN A 141 -16.30 -33.26 -21.54
C GLN A 141 -15.94 -32.83 -20.10
N ALA A 142 -15.68 -33.79 -19.20
CA ALA A 142 -15.28 -33.51 -17.82
C ALA A 142 -13.93 -32.77 -17.75
N ALA A 143 -12.98 -33.09 -18.62
CA ALA A 143 -11.69 -32.40 -18.67
C ALA A 143 -11.85 -30.92 -19.06
N LEU A 144 -12.66 -30.62 -20.09
CA LEU A 144 -12.96 -29.27 -20.54
C LEU A 144 -13.74 -28.48 -19.49
N LEU A 145 -14.80 -29.05 -18.92
CA LEU A 145 -15.54 -28.44 -17.82
C LEU A 145 -14.65 -28.15 -16.61
N GLY A 146 -13.72 -29.06 -16.29
CA GLY A 146 -12.75 -28.84 -15.23
C GLY A 146 -11.83 -27.65 -15.47
N VAL A 147 -11.49 -27.30 -16.73
CA VAL A 147 -10.72 -26.07 -17.03
C VAL A 147 -11.56 -24.84 -16.70
N ILE A 148 -12.84 -24.83 -17.08
CA ILE A 148 -13.76 -23.72 -16.84
C ILE A 148 -13.97 -23.51 -15.34
N GLU A 149 -14.23 -24.60 -14.60
CA GLU A 149 -14.42 -24.56 -13.15
C GLU A 149 -13.18 -24.01 -12.44
N ARG A 150 -11.99 -24.53 -12.78
CA ARG A 150 -10.72 -24.03 -12.23
C ARG A 150 -10.52 -22.54 -12.50
N LEU A 151 -10.76 -22.09 -13.73
CA LEU A 151 -10.62 -20.66 -14.07
C LEU A 151 -11.55 -19.79 -13.20
N ARG A 152 -12.81 -20.18 -13.04
CA ARG A 152 -13.77 -19.43 -12.24
C ARG A 152 -13.41 -19.42 -10.76
N THR A 153 -13.08 -20.57 -10.20
CA THR A 153 -12.71 -20.67 -8.77
C THR A 153 -11.43 -19.90 -8.47
N ASP A 154 -10.41 -20.01 -9.32
CA ASP A 154 -9.14 -19.29 -9.12
C ASP A 154 -9.35 -17.77 -9.26
N ALA A 155 -10.17 -17.33 -10.23
CA ALA A 155 -10.52 -15.92 -10.38
C ALA A 155 -11.30 -15.38 -9.18
N GLN A 156 -12.28 -16.13 -8.68
CA GLN A 156 -13.04 -15.77 -7.47
C GLN A 156 -12.13 -15.65 -6.26
N ARG A 157 -11.22 -16.62 -6.05
CA ARG A 157 -10.25 -16.58 -4.95
C ARG A 157 -9.39 -15.31 -5.00
N ILE A 158 -8.87 -14.93 -6.17
CA ILE A 158 -8.07 -13.70 -6.31
C ILE A 158 -8.89 -12.45 -5.94
N ILE A 159 -10.17 -12.42 -6.32
CA ILE A 159 -11.08 -11.30 -6.00
C ILE A 159 -11.40 -11.28 -4.50
N GLU A 160 -11.62 -12.43 -3.87
CA GLU A 160 -11.89 -12.55 -2.44
C GLU A 160 -10.68 -12.17 -1.58
N ASP A 161 -9.49 -12.68 -1.95
CA ASP A 161 -8.22 -12.36 -1.28
C ASP A 161 -7.91 -10.85 -1.33
N GLU A 162 -8.26 -10.20 -2.44
CA GLU A 162 -8.17 -8.75 -2.59
C GLU A 162 -9.13 -8.01 -1.64
N GLY A 163 -10.33 -8.57 -1.44
CA GLY A 163 -11.35 -8.06 -0.53
C GLY A 163 -10.93 -8.15 0.94
N THR A 164 -10.40 -9.29 1.38
CA THR A 164 -9.93 -9.50 2.77
C THR A 164 -8.65 -8.73 3.06
N ALA A 165 -7.70 -8.65 2.11
CA ALA A 165 -6.50 -7.83 2.26
C ALA A 165 -6.84 -6.35 2.52
N TRP A 166 -7.95 -5.83 1.98
CA TRP A 166 -8.39 -4.46 2.24
C TRP A 166 -8.74 -4.19 3.70
N VAL A 167 -9.41 -5.13 4.36
CA VAL A 167 -9.79 -4.99 5.78
C VAL A 167 -8.56 -5.00 6.68
N GLY A 168 -7.57 -5.85 6.38
CA GLY A 168 -6.32 -5.92 7.12
C GLY A 168 -5.48 -4.64 7.03
N TYR A 169 -5.26 -4.12 5.81
CA TYR A 169 -4.49 -2.88 5.63
C TYR A 169 -5.13 -1.67 6.33
N LEU A 170 -6.46 -1.60 6.38
CA LEU A 170 -7.16 -0.53 7.11
C LEU A 170 -6.96 -0.67 8.62
N ALA A 171 -7.06 -1.89 9.15
CA ALA A 171 -6.80 -2.15 10.57
C ALA A 171 -5.36 -1.80 10.96
N ASP A 172 -4.37 -2.25 10.19
CA ASP A 172 -2.95 -1.98 10.43
C ASP A 172 -2.63 -0.48 10.35
N GLY A 173 -3.23 0.23 9.38
CA GLY A 173 -3.07 1.67 9.23
C GLY A 173 -3.57 2.44 10.46
N VAL A 174 -4.75 2.08 10.97
CA VAL A 174 -5.35 2.68 12.17
C VAL A 174 -4.52 2.36 13.43
N GLU A 175 -4.00 1.13 13.55
CA GLU A 175 -3.18 0.74 14.70
C GLU A 175 -1.85 1.51 14.74
N GLU A 176 -1.17 1.62 13.61
CA GLU A 176 0.08 2.37 13.49
C GLU A 176 -0.12 3.88 13.74
N LEU A 177 -1.24 4.46 13.29
CA LEU A 177 -1.64 5.83 13.62
C LEU A 177 -1.83 6.02 15.14
N THR A 178 -2.49 5.06 15.78
CA THR A 178 -2.73 5.06 17.23
C THR A 178 -1.41 4.98 18.00
N ARG A 179 -0.50 4.11 17.54
CA ARG A 179 0.86 3.96 18.10
C ARG A 179 1.68 5.25 17.95
N SER A 180 1.70 5.83 16.75
CA SER A 180 2.41 7.08 16.44
C SER A 180 1.93 8.24 17.31
N THR A 181 0.62 8.36 17.50
CA THR A 181 -0.01 9.42 18.30
C THR A 181 0.27 9.24 19.80
N THR A 182 0.27 7.99 20.28
CA THR A 182 0.56 7.65 21.68
C THR A 182 2.03 7.90 22.02
N THR A 183 2.96 7.60 21.10
CA THR A 183 4.40 7.89 21.29
C THR A 183 4.69 9.39 21.26
N ALA A 184 3.99 10.17 20.43
CA ALA A 184 4.12 11.62 20.37
C ALA A 184 3.58 12.34 21.63
N GLY A 185 2.60 11.77 22.32
CA GLY A 185 2.07 12.31 23.59
C GLY A 185 2.98 12.12 24.82
N GLY A 186 4.05 11.31 24.70
CA GLY A 186 4.97 10.99 25.80
C GLY A 186 6.18 11.92 25.95
N GLN A 187 6.55 12.67 24.91
CA GLN A 187 7.72 13.56 24.97
C GLN A 187 7.28 14.98 25.36
N ARG A 188 6.95 15.18 26.64
CA ARG A 188 7.01 16.53 27.21
C ARG A 188 8.46 17.00 27.08
N PRO A 189 8.74 18.19 26.53
CA PRO A 189 10.08 18.75 26.61
C PRO A 189 10.37 18.97 28.09
N HIS A 190 11.23 18.11 28.67
CA HIS A 190 11.88 18.43 29.93
C HIS A 190 12.53 19.80 29.72
N THR A 191 12.11 20.77 30.52
CA THR A 191 12.67 22.11 30.62
C THR A 191 14.19 21.99 30.66
N ALA A 192 14.83 22.21 29.51
CA ALA A 192 16.27 22.25 29.39
C ALA A 192 16.75 23.38 30.31
N GLY A 193 17.59 23.01 31.27
CA GLY A 193 18.09 23.89 32.30
C GLY A 193 18.60 25.20 31.71
N LEU A 194 18.01 26.29 32.19
CA LEU A 194 18.50 27.65 32.01
C LEU A 194 19.98 27.71 32.39
N PHE A 195 20.79 28.12 31.41
CA PHE A 195 22.10 28.76 31.53
C PHE A 195 22.62 28.94 32.97
N ARG A 196 23.54 28.07 33.40
CA ARG A 196 24.49 28.38 34.47
C ARG A 196 25.84 28.70 33.84
N LEU A 197 26.01 29.93 33.39
CA LEU A 197 27.32 30.54 33.21
C LEU A 197 27.65 31.28 34.50
N ASP A 198 28.47 30.67 35.35
CA ASP A 198 29.21 31.43 36.34
C ASP A 198 30.71 31.24 36.07
N ARG A 199 31.33 32.30 35.57
CA ARG A 199 32.76 32.40 35.29
C ARG A 199 33.26 33.53 36.17
N THR A 200 33.84 33.19 37.31
CA THR A 200 34.56 34.15 38.16
C THR A 200 36.02 34.25 37.71
N PRO A 201 36.57 35.47 37.52
CA PRO A 201 37.98 35.65 37.26
C PRO A 201 38.74 36.00 38.55
N GLY A 202 39.98 35.51 38.66
CA GLY A 202 41.07 36.28 39.27
C GLY A 202 41.51 35.94 40.70
N ARG A 203 42.64 35.22 40.75
CA ARG A 203 43.91 35.62 41.39
C ARG A 203 44.10 35.47 42.92
N ASP A 204 45.17 34.71 43.19
CA ASP A 204 46.23 34.87 44.20
C ASP A 204 46.15 34.18 45.58
N ARG A 205 47.35 33.69 45.96
CA ARG A 205 47.86 33.28 47.29
C ARG A 205 47.56 31.88 47.82
N GLY A 206 48.55 30.99 47.62
CA GLY A 206 49.53 30.68 48.69
C GLY A 206 49.19 29.58 49.70
N GLY A 207 50.05 28.55 49.73
CA GLY A 207 50.20 27.56 50.82
C GLY A 207 49.09 26.51 50.87
N GLU A 208 49.30 25.21 51.09
CA GLU A 208 50.42 24.40 51.53
C GLU A 208 50.15 22.97 51.03
N VAL A 209 51.20 22.23 50.71
CA VAL A 209 51.15 20.77 50.55
C VAL A 209 51.21 20.14 51.94
N PRO A 210 50.38 19.13 52.24
CA PRO A 210 50.99 17.85 52.60
C PRO A 210 50.24 16.64 52.05
N VAL A 211 51.00 15.74 51.41
CA VAL A 211 50.71 14.30 51.35
C VAL A 211 51.56 13.66 52.47
N PRO A 212 51.02 12.74 53.27
CA PRO A 212 51.50 11.37 53.11
C PRO A 212 50.43 10.29 53.22
N ARG A 213 50.78 9.18 52.58
CA ARG A 213 50.10 7.88 52.51
C ARG A 213 50.19 7.09 53.82
N SER A 214 49.32 6.07 53.87
CA SER A 214 49.60 4.67 54.25
C SER A 214 49.34 4.18 55.69
N ARG A 215 48.97 2.88 55.70
CA ARG A 215 48.86 1.88 56.77
C ARG A 215 47.50 1.82 57.49
N ASP A 216 46.91 0.66 57.77
CA ASP A 216 47.38 -0.71 57.66
C ASP A 216 46.22 -1.72 57.60
N THR A 217 46.57 -2.87 57.03
CA THR A 217 46.11 -4.26 57.22
C THR A 217 44.97 -4.60 58.21
N ALA A 218 44.06 -5.42 57.69
CA ALA A 218 43.65 -6.75 58.15
C ALA A 218 43.06 -6.95 59.56
N MET A 219 41.80 -7.41 59.56
CA MET A 219 41.44 -8.74 60.05
C MET A 219 40.53 -9.42 59.02
#